data_AF-A0A6N7ZWA5-F1
#
_entry.id   AF-A0A6N7ZWA5-F1
#
_cell.length_a   1.000
_cell.length_b   1.000
_cell.length_c   1.000
_cell.angle_alpha   90.00
_cell.angle_beta   90.00
_cell.angle_gamma   90.00
#
_symmetry.space_group_name_H-M   'P 1'
#
loop_
_entity.id
_entity.type
_entity.pdbx_description
1 polymer ?
#
loop_
_entity_poly.entity_id
_entity_poly.type
_entity_poly.pdbx_seq_one_letter_code
_entity_poly.pdbx_strand_id
1 'polypeptide(L)'
;MAGKADAPLDDMMMAMDVVDTLRHDEELVERELNSGERDARMIERLRQVYAAQGIEVPDRILQEGVESLKQDRFTYTAPKKGLPLLLAYAYVTRMVWSKWLGAAVVIVILATSAWEFGVVQPRERAAIALKQELDQTIPAEIAGLKIQIADLTAEPDALSAADRIAEAGLTAAGNGNAEAARRSVSDLQALESDLAASYEVRIVSRPGTPTGVTRIPEVNPNAQNYYLVVEAVGPDGKVIPRRIVSEENSRGREVTIWGQRVPKATYDEVRADKLEDGIVQDMVIGKKERGKLAIDWSMPVEQGAITQW
;
A
#
# COMPACT_ATOMS: atom_id res chain seq x y z
N MET A 1 61.85 69.76 -46.33
CA MET A 1 62.81 68.84 -45.68
C MET A 1 62.69 69.03 -44.17
N ALA A 2 62.37 67.93 -43.48
CA ALA A 2 62.53 67.60 -42.05
C ALA A 2 62.11 68.63 -40.97
N GLY A 3 61.17 68.23 -40.11
CA GLY A 3 60.77 68.95 -38.90
C GLY A 3 61.37 68.39 -37.61
N LYS A 4 60.93 68.95 -36.48
CA LYS A 4 60.56 68.21 -35.27
C LYS A 4 59.87 69.16 -34.28
N ALA A 5 58.65 68.79 -33.91
CA ALA A 5 57.95 69.26 -32.74
C ALA A 5 58.28 68.28 -31.60
N ASP A 6 58.76 68.79 -30.48
CA ASP A 6 58.84 68.07 -29.20
C ASP A 6 58.74 69.12 -28.08
N ALA A 7 57.51 69.62 -27.87
CA ALA A 7 57.11 70.33 -26.66
C ALA A 7 55.70 69.91 -26.16
N PRO A 8 55.37 68.61 -26.01
CA PRO A 8 54.22 68.21 -25.19
C PRO A 8 54.58 67.42 -23.92
N LEU A 9 55.84 66.98 -23.75
CA LEU A 9 56.26 66.14 -22.62
C LEU A 9 56.72 66.95 -21.41
N ASP A 10 57.43 68.07 -21.63
CA ASP A 10 57.89 68.97 -20.55
C ASP A 10 56.70 69.66 -19.86
N ASP A 11 55.69 70.07 -20.62
CA ASP A 11 54.45 70.64 -20.07
C ASP A 11 53.65 69.61 -19.26
N MET A 12 53.69 68.33 -19.65
CA MET A 12 53.01 67.24 -18.95
C MET A 12 53.77 66.79 -17.68
N MET A 13 55.10 66.88 -17.69
CA MET A 13 55.94 66.64 -16.50
C MET A 13 55.85 67.80 -15.51
N MET A 14 55.77 69.05 -15.98
CA MET A 14 55.60 70.22 -15.11
C MET A 14 54.21 70.26 -14.46
N ALA A 15 53.15 69.86 -15.19
CA ALA A 15 51.82 69.70 -14.62
C ALA A 15 51.74 68.59 -13.55
N MET A 16 52.57 67.55 -13.65
CA MET A 16 52.61 66.44 -12.69
C MET A 16 53.37 66.79 -11.40
N ASP A 17 54.44 67.58 -11.48
CA ASP A 17 55.21 68.07 -10.31
C ASP A 17 54.42 69.11 -9.49
N VAL A 18 53.62 69.93 -10.17
CA VAL A 18 52.66 70.86 -9.53
C VAL A 18 51.54 70.10 -8.79
N VAL A 19 51.08 68.97 -9.33
CA VAL A 19 50.06 68.13 -8.67
C VAL A 19 50.65 67.38 -7.47
N ASP A 20 51.94 67.04 -7.48
CA ASP A 20 52.62 66.38 -6.36
C ASP A 20 52.98 67.35 -5.23
N THR A 21 53.29 68.61 -5.53
CA THR A 21 53.43 69.67 -4.51
C THR A 21 52.09 70.00 -3.83
N LEU A 22 50.97 69.94 -4.56
CA LEU A 22 49.63 70.03 -3.95
C LEU A 22 49.29 68.83 -3.07
N ARG A 23 49.92 67.67 -3.31
CA ARG A 23 49.71 66.44 -2.54
C ARG A 23 50.53 66.40 -1.23
N HIS A 24 51.58 67.22 -1.11
CA HIS A 24 52.49 67.19 0.05
C HIS A 24 52.11 68.15 1.19
N ASP A 25 51.16 69.07 0.98
CA ASP A 25 50.80 70.13 1.96
C ASP A 25 49.43 69.94 2.66
N GLU A 26 48.76 68.79 2.49
CA GLU A 26 47.46 68.49 3.15
C GLU A 26 47.60 67.59 4.39
N GLU A 27 48.61 67.81 5.24
CA GLU A 27 48.67 67.16 6.58
C GLU A 27 48.52 68.12 7.78
N LEU A 28 48.29 69.41 7.56
CA LEU A 28 47.87 70.31 8.64
C LEU A 28 46.83 71.33 8.15
N VAL A 29 45.55 71.08 8.45
CA VAL A 29 44.61 72.05 9.05
C VAL A 29 43.31 71.31 9.38
N GLU A 30 42.97 71.34 10.67
CA GLU A 30 41.72 70.87 11.24
C GLU A 30 40.50 71.65 10.69
N ARG A 31 39.43 70.89 10.46
CA ARG A 31 37.99 71.18 10.61
C ARG A 31 37.40 72.54 10.18
N GLU A 32 36.32 72.40 9.41
CA GLU A 32 35.18 73.34 9.28
C GLU A 32 35.47 74.69 8.66
N LEU A 33 35.90 74.65 7.40
CA LEU A 33 35.83 75.79 6.49
C LEU A 33 34.78 75.47 5.44
N ASN A 34 33.83 76.39 5.25
CA ASN A 34 32.75 76.29 4.27
C ASN A 34 33.31 75.73 2.94
N SER A 35 32.61 74.79 2.28
CA SER A 35 33.09 74.20 1.02
C SER A 35 33.53 75.28 0.01
N GLY A 36 32.83 76.42 -0.02
CA GLY A 36 33.18 77.59 -0.82
C GLY A 36 34.51 78.27 -0.45
N GLU A 37 34.93 78.28 0.83
CA GLU A 37 36.22 78.84 1.24
C GLU A 37 37.41 77.91 0.94
N ARG A 38 37.17 76.59 0.90
CA ARG A 38 38.18 75.62 0.45
C ARG A 38 38.36 75.69 -1.07
N ASP A 39 37.25 75.76 -1.81
CA ASP A 39 37.25 75.89 -3.27
C ASP A 39 37.94 77.20 -3.69
N ALA A 40 37.63 78.32 -3.03
CA ALA A 40 38.26 79.61 -3.31
C ALA A 40 39.78 79.59 -3.05
N ARG A 41 40.23 78.96 -1.97
CA ARG A 41 41.68 78.79 -1.69
C ARG A 41 42.37 77.88 -2.69
N MET A 42 41.70 76.80 -3.12
CA MET A 42 42.20 75.90 -4.15
C MET A 42 42.37 76.65 -5.49
N ILE A 43 41.37 77.44 -5.89
CA ILE A 43 41.42 78.27 -7.11
C ILE A 43 42.52 79.32 -7.02
N GLU A 44 42.66 79.99 -5.88
CA GLU A 44 43.70 81.00 -5.67
C GLU A 44 45.11 80.39 -5.74
N ARG A 45 45.31 79.23 -5.11
CA ARG A 45 46.58 78.51 -5.17
C ARG A 45 46.89 78.05 -6.60
N LEU A 46 45.90 77.54 -7.33
CA LEU A 46 46.06 77.19 -8.74
C LEU A 46 46.42 78.42 -9.60
N ARG A 47 45.75 79.55 -9.37
CA ARG A 47 46.03 80.83 -10.06
C ARG A 47 47.48 81.25 -9.86
N GLN A 48 47.98 81.22 -8.62
CA GLN A 48 49.36 81.62 -8.31
C GLN A 48 50.38 80.72 -9.00
N VAL A 49 50.12 79.42 -9.08
CA VAL A 49 51.04 78.48 -9.75
C VAL A 49 51.09 78.72 -11.25
N TYR A 50 49.95 78.88 -11.92
CA TYR A 50 49.92 79.16 -13.36
C TYR A 50 50.49 80.55 -13.70
N ALA A 51 50.22 81.54 -12.85
CA ALA A 51 50.80 82.88 -12.98
C ALA A 51 52.33 82.88 -12.85
N ALA A 52 52.88 82.08 -11.94
CA ALA A 52 54.33 81.92 -11.79
C ALA A 52 55.01 81.27 -13.01
N GLN A 53 54.25 80.54 -13.82
CA GLN A 53 54.70 79.92 -15.08
C GLN A 53 54.45 80.82 -16.30
N GLY A 54 53.96 82.06 -16.10
CA GLY A 54 53.70 83.02 -17.17
C GLY A 54 52.45 82.74 -17.99
N ILE A 55 51.56 81.85 -17.52
CA ILE A 55 50.30 81.48 -18.18
C ILE A 55 49.12 82.11 -17.44
N GLU A 56 48.45 83.07 -18.06
CA GLU A 56 47.20 83.63 -17.52
C GLU A 56 46.02 82.69 -17.80
N VAL A 57 45.54 82.00 -16.76
CA VAL A 57 44.37 81.13 -16.84
C VAL A 57 43.13 81.89 -16.36
N PRO A 58 42.07 82.01 -17.19
CA PRO A 58 40.82 82.63 -16.76
C PRO A 58 40.15 81.86 -15.63
N ASP A 59 39.65 82.59 -14.62
CA ASP A 59 39.01 82.06 -13.40
C ASP A 59 37.95 80.97 -13.65
N ARG A 60 37.20 81.09 -14.75
CA ARG A 60 36.16 80.12 -15.13
C ARG A 60 36.72 78.70 -15.30
N ILE A 61 37.94 78.56 -15.83
CA ILE A 61 38.57 77.27 -16.10
C ILE A 61 39.06 76.62 -14.81
N LEU A 62 39.57 77.44 -13.88
CA LEU A 62 39.99 76.96 -12.56
C LEU A 62 38.80 76.46 -11.74
N GLN A 63 37.66 77.17 -11.81
CA GLN A 63 36.41 76.73 -11.18
C GLN A 63 35.88 75.41 -11.77
N GLU A 64 35.87 75.30 -13.10
CA GLU A 64 35.39 74.10 -13.81
C GLU A 64 36.24 72.86 -13.48
N GLY A 65 37.56 73.02 -13.40
CA GLY A 65 38.47 71.93 -13.02
C GLY A 65 38.27 71.43 -11.59
N VAL A 66 38.05 72.34 -10.63
CA VAL A 66 37.77 71.97 -9.23
C VAL A 66 36.43 71.23 -9.12
N GLU A 67 35.42 71.64 -9.88
CA GLU A 67 34.10 71.01 -9.87
C GLU A 67 34.13 69.61 -10.48
N SER A 68 34.90 69.39 -11.56
CA SER A 68 35.13 68.07 -12.14
C SER A 68 35.81 67.10 -11.16
N LEU A 69 36.78 67.58 -10.36
CA LEU A 69 37.45 66.75 -9.36
C LEU A 69 36.53 66.28 -8.22
N LYS A 70 35.42 66.99 -7.97
CA LYS A 70 34.39 66.55 -7.02
C LYS A 70 33.52 65.43 -7.58
N GLN A 71 33.25 65.42 -8.89
CA GLN A 71 32.32 64.49 -9.52
C GLN A 71 32.82 63.05 -9.56
N ASP A 72 34.13 62.83 -9.73
CA ASP A 72 34.69 61.48 -9.95
C ASP A 72 35.19 60.76 -8.70
N ARG A 73 35.17 61.41 -7.52
CA ARG A 73 35.89 60.90 -6.33
C ARG A 73 35.15 59.80 -5.56
N PHE A 74 33.87 59.52 -5.84
CA PHE A 74 33.05 58.64 -4.97
C PHE A 74 32.12 57.65 -5.70
N THR A 75 32.31 57.41 -6.99
CA THR A 75 31.38 56.57 -7.77
C THR A 75 31.89 55.13 -7.87
N TYR A 76 31.27 54.21 -7.13
CA TYR A 76 31.55 52.78 -7.26
C TYR A 76 31.02 52.24 -8.59
N THR A 77 31.90 51.65 -9.40
CA THR A 77 31.51 50.93 -10.63
C THR A 77 31.37 49.44 -10.33
N ALA A 78 30.12 48.96 -10.30
CA ALA A 78 29.84 47.55 -10.05
C ALA A 78 30.41 46.66 -11.18
N PRO A 79 30.94 45.46 -10.86
CA PRO A 79 31.43 44.53 -11.86
C PRO A 79 30.30 44.08 -12.79
N LYS A 80 30.62 43.86 -14.08
CA LYS A 80 29.65 43.42 -15.08
C LYS A 80 29.06 42.07 -14.69
N LYS A 81 27.73 41.93 -14.77
CA LYS A 81 27.03 40.66 -14.54
C LYS A 81 27.53 39.62 -15.56
N GLY A 82 28.03 38.48 -15.09
CA GLY A 82 28.55 37.42 -15.93
C GLY A 82 28.80 36.13 -15.14
N LEU A 83 29.16 35.05 -15.85
CA LEU A 83 29.42 33.73 -15.24
C LEU A 83 30.49 33.77 -14.14
N PRO A 84 31.62 34.51 -14.28
CA PRO A 84 32.62 34.59 -13.21
C PRO A 84 32.07 35.21 -11.93
N LEU A 85 31.23 36.26 -12.06
CA LEU A 85 30.60 36.92 -10.93
C LEU A 85 29.59 35.98 -10.25
N LEU A 86 28.78 35.25 -11.02
CA LEU A 86 27.83 34.27 -10.48
C LEU A 86 28.51 33.13 -9.72
N LEU A 87 29.60 32.57 -10.27
CA LEU A 87 30.38 31.53 -9.60
C LEU A 87 31.06 32.08 -8.33
N ALA A 88 31.58 33.31 -8.37
CA ALA A 88 32.13 33.97 -7.19
C ALA A 88 31.06 34.17 -6.11
N TYR A 89 29.86 34.63 -6.47
CA TYR A 89 28.74 34.77 -5.54
C TYR A 89 28.30 33.41 -4.97
N ALA A 90 28.20 32.37 -5.80
CA ALA A 90 27.89 31.01 -5.33
C ALA A 90 28.98 30.47 -4.39
N TYR A 91 30.26 30.76 -4.66
CA TYR A 91 31.37 30.34 -3.80
C TYR A 91 31.41 31.12 -2.48
N VAL A 92 31.18 32.43 -2.48
CA VAL A 92 31.16 33.25 -1.26
C VAL A 92 29.98 32.86 -0.38
N THR A 93 28.81 32.60 -0.98
CA THR A 93 27.61 32.16 -0.26
C THR A 93 27.55 30.65 0.02
N ARG A 94 28.63 29.90 -0.26
CA ARG A 94 28.67 28.43 -0.19
C ARG A 94 28.18 27.82 1.11
N MET A 95 28.48 28.45 2.23
CA MET A 95 28.07 27.96 3.56
C MET A 95 26.57 28.10 3.82
N VAL A 96 25.88 28.98 3.08
CA VAL A 96 24.44 29.20 3.22
C VAL A 96 23.69 28.21 2.32
N TRP A 97 24.04 28.11 1.04
CA TRP A 97 23.31 27.23 0.12
C TRP A 97 23.68 25.74 0.29
N SER A 98 24.87 25.40 0.79
CA SER A 98 25.23 23.99 1.06
C SER A 98 24.36 23.34 2.14
N LYS A 99 23.87 24.10 3.13
CA LYS A 99 22.94 23.60 4.16
C LYS A 99 21.59 23.22 3.56
N TRP A 100 21.05 24.06 2.69
CA TRP A 100 19.80 23.80 1.97
C TRP A 100 19.95 22.67 0.96
N LEU A 101 21.07 22.62 0.25
CA LEU A 101 21.40 21.50 -0.64
C LEU A 101 21.49 20.19 0.16
N GLY A 102 22.17 20.19 1.30
CA GLY A 102 22.26 19.02 2.19
C GLY A 102 20.88 18.58 2.71
N ALA A 103 20.04 19.52 3.14
CA ALA A 103 18.66 19.21 3.53
C ALA A 103 17.83 18.62 2.38
N ALA A 104 17.97 19.18 1.17
CA ALA A 104 17.30 18.64 -0.01
C ALA A 104 17.75 17.21 -0.34
N VAL A 105 19.06 16.93 -0.25
CA VAL A 105 19.60 15.57 -0.44
C VAL A 105 19.05 14.60 0.61
N VAL A 106 19.00 15.00 1.88
CA VAL A 106 18.42 14.16 2.95
C VAL A 106 16.94 13.89 2.69
N ILE A 107 16.17 14.90 2.27
CA ILE A 107 14.75 14.73 1.93
C ILE A 107 14.59 13.73 0.78
N VAL A 108 15.42 13.83 -0.26
CA VAL A 108 15.39 12.87 -1.38
C VAL A 108 15.69 11.46 -0.90
N ILE A 109 16.72 11.26 -0.07
CA ILE A 109 17.07 9.95 0.49
C ILE A 109 15.94 9.39 1.36
N LEU A 110 15.30 10.23 2.18
CA LEU A 110 14.18 9.81 3.01
C LEU A 110 12.95 9.46 2.17
N ALA A 111 12.66 10.24 1.12
CA ALA A 111 11.55 9.98 0.23
C ALA A 111 11.74 8.68 -0.58
N THR A 112 12.94 8.44 -1.11
CA THR A 112 13.25 7.18 -1.82
C THR A 112 13.21 5.99 -0.86
N SER A 113 13.79 6.12 0.33
CA SER A 113 13.73 5.06 1.35
C SER A 113 12.28 4.77 1.76
N ALA A 114 11.48 5.80 2.03
CA ALA A 114 10.07 5.62 2.37
C ALA A 114 9.27 4.95 1.26
N TRP A 115 9.55 5.26 -0.01
CA TRP A 115 8.92 4.60 -1.16
C TRP A 115 9.33 3.13 -1.28
N GLU A 116 10.62 2.84 -1.19
CA GLU A 116 11.16 1.48 -1.28
C GLU A 116 10.61 0.58 -0.16
N PHE A 117 10.66 1.03 1.09
CA PHE A 117 10.17 0.27 2.24
C PHE A 117 8.64 0.24 2.33
N GLY A 118 7.96 1.31 1.94
CA GLY A 118 6.50 1.42 2.06
C GLY A 118 5.72 0.73 0.94
N VAL A 119 6.29 0.65 -0.28
CA VAL A 119 5.55 0.22 -1.48
C VAL A 119 6.23 -0.95 -2.19
N VAL A 120 7.54 -0.88 -2.42
CA VAL A 120 8.25 -1.88 -3.26
C VAL A 120 8.47 -3.17 -2.48
N GLN A 121 9.10 -3.08 -1.31
CA GLN A 121 9.41 -4.24 -0.48
C GLN A 121 8.18 -5.11 -0.12
N PRO A 122 7.01 -4.56 0.29
CA PRO A 122 5.84 -5.40 0.57
C PRO A 122 5.30 -6.09 -0.69
N ARG A 123 5.38 -5.44 -1.86
CA ARG A 123 4.94 -6.05 -3.13
C ARG A 123 5.83 -7.21 -3.55
N GLU A 124 7.15 -7.06 -3.42
CA GLU A 124 8.10 -8.14 -3.72
C GLU A 124 7.92 -9.32 -2.78
N ARG A 125 7.76 -9.07 -1.48
CA ARG A 125 7.47 -10.12 -0.49
C ARG A 125 6.16 -10.84 -0.79
N ALA A 126 5.11 -10.11 -1.17
CA ALA A 126 3.83 -10.71 -1.54
C ALA A 126 3.95 -11.58 -2.81
N ALA A 127 4.73 -11.14 -3.81
CA ALA A 127 4.97 -11.92 -5.02
C ALA A 127 5.79 -13.19 -4.73
N ILE A 128 6.82 -13.10 -3.88
CA ILE A 128 7.61 -14.27 -3.45
C ILE A 128 6.75 -15.24 -2.66
N ALA A 129 5.95 -14.74 -1.70
CA ALA A 129 5.07 -15.57 -0.89
C ALA A 129 4.02 -16.27 -1.74
N LEU A 130 3.38 -15.56 -2.68
CA LEU A 130 2.43 -16.14 -3.62
C LEU A 130 3.07 -17.24 -4.47
N LYS A 131 4.30 -17.02 -4.95
CA LYS A 131 5.03 -18.02 -5.71
C LYS A 131 5.37 -19.25 -4.86
N GLN A 132 5.86 -19.06 -3.64
CA GLN A 132 6.12 -20.17 -2.70
C GLN A 132 4.85 -20.94 -2.34
N GLU A 133 3.74 -20.25 -2.19
CA GLU A 133 2.45 -20.85 -1.91
C GLU A 133 2.01 -21.77 -3.07
N LEU A 134 2.04 -21.25 -4.30
CA LEU A 134 1.64 -22.00 -5.50
C LEU A 134 2.60 -23.14 -5.84
N ASP A 135 3.91 -22.93 -5.71
CA ASP A 135 4.92 -23.90 -6.14
C ASP A 135 5.16 -24.99 -5.10
N GLN A 136 4.98 -24.69 -3.80
CA GLN A 136 5.38 -25.60 -2.71
C GLN A 136 4.24 -25.91 -1.74
N THR A 137 3.57 -24.89 -1.23
CA THR A 137 2.63 -25.06 -0.10
C THR A 137 1.36 -25.79 -0.55
N ILE A 138 0.68 -25.28 -1.57
CA ILE A 138 -0.56 -25.87 -2.09
C ILE A 138 -0.33 -27.29 -2.61
N PRO A 139 0.69 -27.57 -3.45
CA PRO A 139 0.95 -28.94 -3.89
C PRO A 139 1.23 -29.92 -2.74
N ALA A 140 1.95 -29.48 -1.71
CA ALA A 140 2.22 -30.30 -0.53
C ALA A 140 0.95 -30.58 0.28
N GLU A 141 0.08 -29.57 0.48
CA GLU A 141 -1.21 -29.73 1.16
C GLU A 141 -2.15 -30.67 0.40
N ILE A 142 -2.26 -30.50 -0.92
CA ILE A 142 -3.03 -31.40 -1.79
C ILE A 142 -2.52 -32.83 -1.65
N ALA A 143 -1.21 -33.04 -1.74
CA ALA A 143 -0.61 -34.37 -1.61
C ALA A 143 -0.89 -34.99 -0.23
N GLY A 144 -0.76 -34.21 0.84
CA GLY A 144 -1.05 -34.65 2.21
C GLY A 144 -2.52 -35.04 2.40
N LEU A 145 -3.46 -34.22 1.90
CA LEU A 145 -4.89 -34.49 1.99
C LEU A 145 -5.30 -35.73 1.19
N LYS A 146 -4.70 -35.96 0.01
CA LYS A 146 -4.92 -37.18 -0.76
C LYS A 146 -4.54 -38.44 0.01
N ILE A 147 -3.40 -38.41 0.71
CA ILE A 147 -2.94 -39.54 1.53
C ILE A 147 -3.93 -39.77 2.67
N GLN A 148 -4.32 -38.71 3.38
CA GLN A 148 -5.30 -38.81 4.48
C GLN A 148 -6.64 -39.39 3.99
N ILE A 149 -7.15 -38.93 2.85
CA ILE A 149 -8.37 -39.48 2.26
C ILE A 149 -8.19 -40.96 1.90
N ALA A 150 -7.07 -41.33 1.28
CA ALA A 150 -6.78 -42.73 0.93
C ALA A 150 -6.65 -43.65 2.16
N ASP A 151 -6.20 -43.12 3.29
CA ASP A 151 -6.15 -43.86 4.57
C ASP A 151 -7.54 -43.98 5.23
N LEU A 152 -8.47 -43.06 4.92
CA LEU A 152 -9.82 -43.05 5.48
C LEU A 152 -10.79 -43.98 4.75
N THR A 153 -10.70 -44.08 3.42
CA THR A 153 -11.72 -44.74 2.61
C THR A 153 -11.15 -45.67 1.55
N ALA A 154 -11.90 -46.74 1.28
CA ALA A 154 -11.69 -47.64 0.15
C ALA A 154 -12.75 -47.45 -0.96
N GLU A 155 -13.64 -46.45 -0.84
CA GLU A 155 -14.70 -46.21 -1.83
C GLU A 155 -14.11 -45.62 -3.11
N PRO A 156 -14.27 -46.29 -4.28
CA PRO A 156 -13.69 -45.83 -5.54
C PRO A 156 -14.16 -44.42 -5.95
N ASP A 157 -15.42 -44.10 -5.66
CA ASP A 157 -16.01 -42.81 -6.03
C ASP A 157 -15.42 -41.65 -5.23
N ALA A 158 -15.15 -41.86 -3.93
CA ALA A 158 -14.53 -40.87 -3.05
C ALA A 158 -13.06 -40.63 -3.45
N LEU A 159 -12.30 -41.69 -3.72
CA LEU A 159 -10.93 -41.58 -4.22
C LEU A 159 -10.86 -40.87 -5.57
N SER A 160 -11.75 -41.23 -6.49
CA SER A 160 -11.85 -40.57 -7.80
C SER A 160 -12.25 -39.10 -7.69
N ALA A 161 -13.09 -38.73 -6.72
CA ALA A 161 -13.42 -37.35 -6.44
C ALA A 161 -12.20 -36.57 -5.92
N ALA A 162 -11.46 -37.13 -4.98
CA ALA A 162 -10.23 -36.54 -4.46
C ALA A 162 -9.18 -36.33 -5.57
N ASP A 163 -9.00 -37.30 -6.45
CA ASP A 163 -8.10 -37.19 -7.61
C ASP A 163 -8.48 -36.03 -8.53
N ARG A 164 -9.76 -35.89 -8.89
CA ARG A 164 -10.24 -34.79 -9.73
C ARG A 164 -10.03 -33.42 -9.09
N ILE A 165 -10.33 -33.29 -7.80
CA ILE A 165 -10.16 -32.02 -7.07
C ILE A 165 -8.67 -31.66 -6.98
N ALA A 166 -7.82 -32.64 -6.71
CA ALA A 166 -6.36 -32.47 -6.64
C ALA A 166 -5.77 -32.06 -7.99
N GLU A 167 -6.14 -32.72 -9.08
CA GLU A 167 -5.68 -32.38 -10.43
C GLU A 167 -6.11 -30.96 -10.82
N ALA A 168 -7.35 -30.57 -10.50
CA ALA A 168 -7.82 -29.21 -10.70
C ALA A 168 -7.00 -28.18 -9.90
N GLY A 169 -6.67 -28.50 -8.64
CA GLY A 169 -5.89 -27.64 -7.75
C GLY A 169 -4.44 -27.46 -8.22
N LEU A 170 -3.77 -28.54 -8.61
CA LEU A 170 -2.41 -28.51 -9.15
C LEU A 170 -2.35 -27.76 -10.49
N THR A 171 -3.36 -27.96 -11.35
CA THR A 171 -3.49 -27.22 -12.61
C THR A 171 -3.69 -25.73 -12.36
N ALA A 172 -4.57 -25.37 -11.42
CA ALA A 172 -4.79 -23.98 -11.03
C ALA A 172 -3.53 -23.34 -10.45
N ALA A 173 -2.78 -24.08 -9.63
CA ALA A 173 -1.52 -23.62 -9.08
C ALA A 173 -0.47 -23.34 -10.17
N GLY A 174 -0.30 -24.27 -11.12
CA GLY A 174 0.61 -24.11 -12.26
C GLY A 174 0.24 -22.95 -13.20
N ASN A 175 -1.05 -22.60 -13.27
CA ASN A 175 -1.54 -21.45 -14.04
C ASN A 175 -1.47 -20.12 -13.27
N GLY A 176 -0.97 -20.11 -12.02
CA GLY A 176 -0.93 -18.91 -11.18
C GLY A 176 -2.29 -18.50 -10.60
N ASN A 177 -3.32 -19.33 -10.70
CA ASN A 177 -4.65 -19.06 -10.15
C ASN A 177 -4.74 -19.53 -8.70
N ALA A 178 -4.26 -18.69 -7.78
CA ALA A 178 -4.24 -18.99 -6.35
C ALA A 178 -5.63 -19.18 -5.73
N GLU A 179 -6.64 -18.45 -6.21
CA GLU A 179 -8.00 -18.58 -5.67
C GLU A 179 -8.59 -19.97 -5.98
N ALA A 180 -8.50 -20.41 -7.23
CA ALA A 180 -8.96 -21.74 -7.61
C ALA A 180 -8.14 -22.85 -6.94
N ALA A 181 -6.83 -22.67 -6.81
CA ALA A 181 -5.96 -23.64 -6.15
C ALA A 181 -6.30 -23.81 -4.65
N ARG A 182 -6.51 -22.70 -3.92
CA ARG A 182 -6.97 -22.71 -2.53
C ARG A 182 -8.35 -23.33 -2.37
N ARG A 183 -9.25 -23.08 -3.34
CA ARG A 183 -10.58 -23.69 -3.35
C ARG A 183 -10.49 -25.21 -3.43
N SER A 184 -9.64 -25.75 -4.29
CA SER A 184 -9.39 -27.20 -4.36
C SER A 184 -8.87 -27.78 -3.04
N VAL A 185 -8.00 -27.06 -2.32
CA VAL A 185 -7.58 -27.47 -0.96
C VAL A 185 -8.76 -27.52 -0.01
N SER A 186 -9.60 -26.47 0.01
CA SER A 186 -10.81 -26.43 0.83
C SER A 186 -11.80 -27.55 0.49
N ASP A 187 -11.94 -27.87 -0.80
CA ASP A 187 -12.85 -28.93 -1.26
C ASP A 187 -12.32 -30.32 -0.85
N LEU A 188 -10.99 -30.54 -0.88
CA LEU A 188 -10.36 -31.76 -0.34
C LEU A 188 -10.52 -31.87 1.18
N GLN A 189 -10.36 -30.76 1.92
CA GLN A 189 -10.58 -30.74 3.37
C GLN A 189 -12.04 -31.07 3.72
N ALA A 190 -13.00 -30.52 2.97
CA ALA A 190 -14.41 -30.83 3.15
C ALA A 190 -14.70 -32.32 2.90
N LEU A 191 -14.12 -32.89 1.83
CA LEU A 191 -14.25 -34.32 1.52
C LEU A 191 -13.63 -35.21 2.62
N GLU A 192 -12.44 -34.88 3.11
CA GLU A 192 -11.80 -35.56 4.24
C GLU A 192 -12.69 -35.50 5.49
N SER A 193 -13.22 -34.33 5.81
CA SER A 193 -14.08 -34.14 6.98
C SER A 193 -15.40 -34.92 6.88
N ASP A 194 -16.01 -34.98 5.70
CA ASP A 194 -17.23 -35.77 5.46
C ASP A 194 -16.96 -37.28 5.55
N LEU A 195 -15.81 -37.75 5.08
CA LEU A 195 -15.36 -39.13 5.24
C LEU A 195 -15.00 -39.45 6.70
N ALA A 196 -14.38 -38.52 7.41
CA ALA A 196 -13.99 -38.69 8.81
C ALA A 196 -15.21 -38.70 9.75
N ALA A 197 -16.32 -38.08 9.35
CA ALA A 197 -17.54 -37.99 10.13
C ALA A 197 -18.15 -39.37 10.38
N SER A 198 -18.50 -39.61 11.65
CA SER A 198 -19.29 -40.77 12.05
C SER A 198 -20.39 -40.34 13.00
N TYR A 199 -21.61 -40.81 12.75
CA TYR A 199 -22.78 -40.52 13.57
C TYR A 199 -23.92 -41.50 13.28
N GLU A 200 -24.82 -41.65 14.22
CA GLU A 200 -26.09 -42.35 14.01
C GLU A 200 -27.20 -41.34 13.73
N VAL A 201 -28.08 -41.65 12.79
CA VAL A 201 -29.32 -40.90 12.56
C VAL A 201 -30.39 -41.54 13.42
N ARG A 202 -30.87 -40.82 14.42
CA ARG A 202 -31.80 -41.31 15.44
C ARG A 202 -33.13 -40.59 15.39
N ILE A 203 -34.22 -41.34 15.53
CA ILE A 203 -35.58 -40.84 15.68
C ILE A 203 -35.68 -40.08 17.00
N VAL A 204 -36.24 -38.88 16.95
CA VAL A 204 -36.50 -38.08 18.13
C VAL A 204 -37.77 -38.57 18.82
N SER A 205 -37.65 -39.03 20.06
CA SER A 205 -38.79 -39.39 20.92
C SER A 205 -38.65 -38.74 22.30
N ARG A 206 -39.04 -37.47 22.41
CA ARG A 206 -39.02 -36.70 23.67
C ARG A 206 -40.20 -35.72 23.78
N PRO A 207 -40.62 -35.33 25.00
CA PRO A 207 -41.69 -34.36 25.18
C PRO A 207 -41.43 -33.04 24.43
N GLY A 208 -42.47 -32.49 23.81
CA GLY A 208 -42.40 -31.23 23.08
C GLY A 208 -41.83 -31.31 21.66
N THR A 209 -41.43 -32.49 21.18
CA THR A 209 -41.04 -32.69 19.77
C THR A 209 -41.84 -33.86 19.18
N PRO A 210 -42.53 -33.67 18.03
CA PRO A 210 -43.20 -34.77 17.36
C PRO A 210 -42.17 -35.77 16.83
N THR A 211 -42.52 -37.05 16.85
CA THR A 211 -41.67 -38.14 16.33
C THR A 211 -41.85 -38.34 14.83
N GLY A 212 -43.04 -38.05 14.33
CA GLY A 212 -43.36 -38.11 12.91
C GLY A 212 -44.33 -37.00 12.54
N VAL A 213 -44.21 -36.52 11.29
CA VAL A 213 -45.07 -35.50 10.71
C VAL A 213 -45.46 -35.91 9.30
N THR A 214 -46.62 -35.45 8.85
CA THR A 214 -47.11 -35.68 7.49
C THR A 214 -47.31 -34.37 6.76
N ARG A 215 -47.02 -34.34 5.47
CA ARG A 215 -47.24 -33.18 4.59
C ARG A 215 -48.05 -33.56 3.38
N ILE A 216 -48.86 -32.61 2.91
CA ILE A 216 -49.56 -32.71 1.63
C ILE A 216 -48.81 -31.77 0.67
N PRO A 217 -48.11 -32.30 -0.36
CA PRO A 217 -47.35 -31.46 -1.29
C PRO A 217 -48.25 -30.51 -2.07
N GLU A 218 -47.84 -29.25 -2.24
CA GLU A 218 -48.61 -28.28 -3.05
C GLU A 218 -48.76 -28.72 -4.51
N VAL A 219 -47.73 -29.38 -5.04
CA VAL A 219 -47.71 -29.91 -6.42
C VAL A 219 -48.65 -31.09 -6.64
N ASN A 220 -48.98 -31.83 -5.58
CA ASN A 220 -49.90 -32.95 -5.63
C ASN A 220 -50.74 -33.03 -4.35
N PRO A 221 -51.88 -32.31 -4.30
CA PRO A 221 -52.75 -32.29 -3.12
C PRO A 221 -53.37 -33.63 -2.75
N ASN A 222 -53.30 -34.63 -3.65
CA ASN A 222 -53.81 -35.98 -3.41
C ASN A 222 -52.74 -36.93 -2.84
N ALA A 223 -51.48 -36.48 -2.74
CA ALA A 223 -50.41 -37.25 -2.12
C ALA A 223 -50.22 -36.84 -0.66
N GLN A 224 -49.72 -37.77 0.14
CA GLN A 224 -49.31 -37.52 1.52
C GLN A 224 -47.90 -38.06 1.69
N ASN A 225 -46.98 -37.17 2.03
CA ASN A 225 -45.60 -37.50 2.36
C ASN A 225 -45.48 -37.72 3.87
N TYR A 226 -44.66 -38.70 4.25
CA TYR A 226 -44.44 -39.10 5.63
C TYR A 226 -42.99 -38.83 6.02
N TYR A 227 -42.80 -38.25 7.20
CA TYR A 227 -41.48 -37.89 7.70
C TYR A 227 -41.33 -38.36 9.14
N LEU A 228 -40.15 -38.91 9.45
CA LEU A 228 -39.71 -39.13 10.82
C LEU A 228 -38.80 -37.98 11.24
N VAL A 229 -39.06 -37.39 12.40
CA VAL A 229 -38.20 -36.35 12.97
C VAL A 229 -36.98 -37.01 13.58
N VAL A 230 -35.81 -36.67 13.07
CA VAL A 230 -34.54 -37.34 13.37
C VAL A 230 -33.45 -36.33 13.72
N GLU A 231 -32.41 -36.82 14.38
CA GLU A 231 -31.21 -36.06 14.72
C GLU A 231 -29.95 -36.89 14.47
N ALA A 232 -28.83 -36.22 14.17
CA ALA A 232 -27.53 -36.87 14.04
C ALA A 232 -26.85 -36.87 15.40
N VAL A 233 -26.47 -38.06 15.89
CA VAL A 233 -25.82 -38.23 17.19
C VAL A 233 -24.43 -38.80 16.99
N GLY A 234 -23.42 -38.09 17.47
CA GLY A 234 -22.02 -38.50 17.39
C GLY A 234 -21.68 -39.67 18.33
N PRO A 235 -20.47 -40.24 18.21
CA PRO A 235 -19.99 -41.33 19.08
C PRO A 235 -19.87 -40.91 20.55
N ASP A 236 -19.77 -39.61 20.82
CA ASP A 236 -19.75 -39.03 22.17
C ASP A 236 -21.16 -38.83 22.77
N GLY A 237 -22.21 -39.24 22.03
CA GLY A 237 -23.61 -39.10 22.42
C GLY A 237 -24.18 -37.70 22.24
N LYS A 238 -23.42 -36.75 21.67
CA LYS A 238 -23.90 -35.39 21.44
C LYS A 238 -24.55 -35.25 20.08
N VAL A 239 -25.53 -34.35 20.00
CA VAL A 239 -26.19 -34.01 18.74
C VAL A 239 -25.24 -33.16 17.88
N ILE A 240 -25.10 -33.55 16.62
CA ILE A 240 -24.26 -32.88 15.62
C ILE A 240 -25.17 -32.08 14.68
N PRO A 241 -24.99 -30.75 14.55
CA PRO A 241 -25.69 -29.96 13.55
C PRO A 241 -25.39 -30.46 12.13
N ARG A 242 -26.43 -30.56 11.29
CA ARG A 242 -26.31 -30.92 9.88
C ARG A 242 -26.92 -29.86 9.00
N ARG A 243 -26.30 -29.62 7.84
CA ARG A 243 -26.89 -28.81 6.79
C ARG A 243 -27.84 -29.65 5.95
N ILE A 244 -29.13 -29.41 6.10
CA ILE A 244 -30.21 -30.15 5.43
C ILE A 244 -30.91 -29.23 4.43
N VAL A 245 -31.15 -29.72 3.22
CA VAL A 245 -31.91 -29.00 2.18
C VAL A 245 -33.36 -29.45 2.25
N SER A 246 -34.26 -28.49 2.45
CA SER A 246 -35.71 -28.77 2.51
C SER A 246 -36.26 -29.01 1.11
N GLU A 247 -36.97 -30.12 0.87
CA GLU A 247 -37.56 -30.41 -0.44
C GLU A 247 -38.71 -29.44 -0.80
N GLU A 248 -39.35 -28.84 0.21
CA GLU A 248 -40.46 -27.90 0.03
C GLU A 248 -40.03 -26.54 -0.55
N ASN A 249 -38.79 -26.10 -0.32
CA ASN A 249 -38.34 -24.76 -0.71
C ASN A 249 -36.91 -24.70 -1.26
N SER A 250 -36.23 -25.84 -1.37
CA SER A 250 -34.85 -25.99 -1.84
C SER A 250 -33.81 -25.17 -1.08
N ARG A 251 -34.12 -24.70 0.14
CA ARG A 251 -33.18 -23.94 0.98
C ARG A 251 -32.47 -24.87 1.96
N GLY A 252 -31.13 -24.78 1.97
CA GLY A 252 -30.29 -25.42 2.97
C GLY A 252 -30.29 -24.65 4.28
N ARG A 253 -30.55 -25.35 5.40
CA ARG A 253 -30.44 -24.80 6.76
C ARG A 253 -29.59 -25.71 7.63
N GLU A 254 -28.86 -25.10 8.56
CA GLU A 254 -28.16 -25.84 9.60
C GLU A 254 -29.16 -26.10 10.74
N VAL A 255 -29.38 -27.38 11.04
CA VAL A 255 -30.38 -27.82 12.01
C VAL A 255 -29.83 -28.99 12.82
N THR A 256 -30.28 -29.12 14.06
CA THR A 256 -30.00 -30.29 14.91
C THR A 256 -31.03 -31.40 14.77
N ILE A 257 -32.23 -31.04 14.31
CA ILE A 257 -33.35 -31.95 14.04
C ILE A 257 -33.94 -31.64 12.66
N TRP A 258 -34.32 -32.67 11.91
CA TRP A 258 -35.01 -32.53 10.63
C TRP A 258 -36.02 -33.66 10.41
N GLY A 259 -36.98 -33.47 9.51
CA GLY A 259 -37.87 -34.56 9.08
C GLY A 259 -37.24 -35.31 7.92
N GLN A 260 -36.84 -36.56 8.12
CA GLN A 260 -36.37 -37.46 7.05
C GLN A 260 -37.58 -38.13 6.40
N ARG A 261 -37.68 -38.06 5.06
CA ARG A 261 -38.77 -38.68 4.32
C ARG A 261 -38.66 -40.20 4.37
N VAL A 262 -39.77 -40.86 4.62
CA VAL A 262 -39.87 -42.33 4.71
C VAL A 262 -41.12 -42.83 3.99
N PRO A 263 -41.15 -44.10 3.55
CA PRO A 263 -42.37 -44.73 3.08
C PRO A 263 -43.43 -44.78 4.18
N LYS A 264 -44.71 -44.81 3.78
CA LYS A 264 -45.84 -44.91 4.71
C LYS A 264 -45.71 -46.11 5.67
N ALA A 265 -45.23 -47.25 5.18
CA ALA A 265 -45.06 -48.47 5.98
C ALA A 265 -44.13 -48.22 7.18
N THR A 266 -42.94 -47.66 6.93
CA THR A 266 -41.96 -47.32 7.98
C THR A 266 -42.51 -46.29 8.96
N TYR A 267 -43.26 -45.29 8.48
CA TYR A 267 -43.91 -44.31 9.36
C TYR A 267 -44.96 -44.97 10.28
N ASP A 268 -45.80 -45.83 9.73
CA ASP A 268 -46.85 -46.52 10.48
C ASP A 268 -46.26 -47.51 11.50
N GLU A 269 -45.16 -48.19 11.17
CA GLU A 269 -44.43 -49.09 12.08
C GLU A 269 -43.92 -48.33 13.32
N VAL A 270 -43.16 -47.24 13.12
CA VAL A 270 -42.67 -46.40 14.23
C VAL A 270 -43.82 -45.79 15.02
N ARG A 271 -44.92 -45.42 14.35
CA ARG A 271 -46.11 -44.90 15.02
C ARG A 271 -46.79 -45.95 15.89
N ALA A 272 -46.94 -47.18 15.39
CA ALA A 272 -47.57 -48.28 16.12
C ALA A 272 -46.76 -48.64 17.37
N ASP A 273 -45.44 -48.77 17.22
CA ASP A 273 -44.46 -48.98 18.29
C ASP A 273 -44.64 -47.94 19.41
N LYS A 274 -44.62 -46.65 19.05
CA LYS A 274 -44.82 -45.56 20.01
C LYS A 274 -46.19 -45.53 20.67
N LEU A 275 -47.23 -46.02 20.01
CA LEU A 275 -48.57 -46.04 20.59
C LEU A 275 -48.76 -47.17 21.60
N GLU A 276 -47.91 -48.19 21.59
CA GLU A 276 -48.00 -49.33 22.50
C GLU A 276 -47.63 -48.95 23.94
N ASP A 277 -46.48 -48.29 24.13
CA ASP A 277 -45.97 -47.95 25.47
C ASP A 277 -45.44 -46.50 25.60
N GLY A 278 -45.51 -45.70 24.53
CA GLY A 278 -45.03 -44.33 24.48
C GLY A 278 -43.55 -44.17 24.11
N ILE A 279 -42.83 -45.26 23.87
CA ILE A 279 -41.39 -45.28 23.57
C ILE A 279 -41.17 -45.71 22.11
N VAL A 280 -40.04 -45.34 21.52
CA VAL A 280 -39.62 -45.88 20.21
C VAL A 280 -38.48 -46.83 20.48
N GLN A 281 -38.67 -48.11 20.16
CA GLN A 281 -37.81 -49.22 20.54
C GLN A 281 -36.56 -49.19 19.66
N ASP A 282 -36.75 -49.12 18.33
CA ASP A 282 -35.67 -48.95 17.36
C ASP A 282 -35.54 -47.49 16.95
N MET A 283 -34.72 -46.75 17.69
CA MET A 283 -34.51 -45.34 17.42
C MET A 283 -33.55 -45.10 16.25
N VAL A 284 -32.76 -46.08 15.79
CA VAL A 284 -31.69 -45.82 14.82
C VAL A 284 -32.19 -46.14 13.42
N ILE A 285 -32.35 -45.12 12.58
CA ILE A 285 -32.81 -45.30 11.19
C ILE A 285 -31.67 -45.40 10.19
N GLY A 286 -30.47 -44.94 10.55
CA GLY A 286 -29.30 -45.06 9.70
C GLY A 286 -28.00 -44.73 10.43
N LYS A 287 -26.88 -45.14 9.84
CA LYS A 287 -25.55 -44.94 10.39
C LYS A 287 -24.62 -44.36 9.33
N LYS A 288 -23.96 -43.26 9.68
CA LYS A 288 -22.81 -42.72 8.96
C LYS A 288 -21.56 -43.32 9.56
N GLU A 289 -20.96 -44.26 8.84
CA GLU A 289 -19.65 -44.81 9.23
C GLU A 289 -18.51 -43.92 8.72
N ARG A 290 -17.42 -43.89 9.48
CA ARG A 290 -16.16 -43.29 9.05
C ARG A 290 -15.66 -44.04 7.81
N GLY A 291 -15.18 -43.30 6.82
CA GLY A 291 -14.64 -43.82 5.57
C GLY A 291 -15.68 -44.10 4.49
N LYS A 292 -16.98 -43.88 4.75
CA LYS A 292 -18.03 -43.89 3.72
C LYS A 292 -18.44 -42.47 3.38
N LEU A 293 -19.12 -42.22 2.28
CA LEU A 293 -19.86 -40.96 2.05
C LEU A 293 -21.35 -41.10 2.33
N ALA A 294 -21.92 -42.26 2.01
CA ALA A 294 -23.32 -42.53 2.23
C ALA A 294 -23.64 -42.81 3.72
N ILE A 295 -24.91 -42.65 4.06
CA ILE A 295 -25.52 -43.17 5.29
C ILE A 295 -26.06 -44.55 4.95
N ASP A 296 -25.70 -45.55 5.75
CA ASP A 296 -26.29 -46.88 5.67
C ASP A 296 -27.60 -46.88 6.44
N TRP A 297 -28.72 -46.92 5.72
CA TRP A 297 -30.05 -46.88 6.31
C TRP A 297 -30.48 -48.28 6.78
N SER A 298 -30.79 -48.40 8.08
CA SER A 298 -31.35 -49.62 8.67
C SER A 298 -32.84 -49.77 8.40
N MET A 299 -33.53 -48.66 8.14
CA MET A 299 -34.93 -48.62 7.75
C MET A 299 -35.09 -48.04 6.34
N PRO A 300 -36.13 -48.44 5.58
CA PRO A 300 -36.41 -47.82 4.28
C PRO A 300 -36.63 -46.31 4.42
N VAL A 301 -35.89 -45.53 3.63
CA VAL A 301 -36.06 -44.08 3.52
C VAL A 301 -36.31 -43.69 2.07
N GLU A 302 -36.98 -42.55 1.89
CA GLU A 302 -37.12 -41.92 0.57
C GLU A 302 -36.19 -40.71 0.48
N GLN A 303 -35.86 -40.30 -0.75
CA GLN A 303 -35.14 -39.06 -0.95
C GLN A 303 -36.03 -37.88 -0.58
N GLY A 304 -35.53 -36.97 0.24
CA GLY A 304 -36.24 -35.78 0.68
C GLY A 304 -36.13 -35.57 2.18
N ALA A 305 -36.14 -34.30 2.58
CA ALA A 305 -36.15 -33.89 3.97
C ALA A 305 -36.88 -32.56 4.12
N ILE A 306 -37.39 -32.30 5.32
CA ILE A 306 -37.97 -31.02 5.69
C ILE A 306 -37.28 -30.47 6.93
N THR A 307 -37.22 -29.14 7.04
CA THR A 307 -36.54 -28.46 8.17
C THR A 307 -37.52 -27.76 9.12
N GLN A 308 -38.82 -27.76 8.81
CA GLN A 308 -39.86 -27.08 9.60
C GLN A 308 -41.17 -27.88 9.66
N TRP A 309 -41.81 -27.77 10.82
CA TRP A 309 -43.03 -28.39 11.38
C TRP A 309 -44.34 -27.63 11.44
#